data_AF-A0A239GGF2-F1
#
_entry.id   AF-A0A239GGF2-F1
#
_cell.length_a   1.000
_cell.length_b   1.000
_cell.length_c   1.000
_cell.angle_alpha   90.00
_cell.angle_beta   90.00
_cell.angle_gamma   90.00
#
_symmetry.space_group_name_H-M   'P 1'
#
loop_
_entity.id
_entity.type
_entity.pdbx_description
1 polymer ?
#
loop_
_entity_poly.entity_id
_entity_poly.type
_entity_poly.pdbx_seq_one_letter_code
_entity_poly.pdbx_strand_id
1 'polypeptide(L)'
;MKMYKLFDEFCPGINEEIAGFADELNIPTIQVLYYAMSYLRPGCSQMTVLPSKTKNGHTLLGRNYDFDDKMEEMTFSTTRIKGKYARIGSSIMQFGRGDGMNEHGLAVSQTSAGLPVGNFEFAVKPAIVGLQFWAVIRSVLENCKDVDEAIQWTKQMPIAIILTCW
;
A
#
# COMPACT_ATOMS: atom_id res chain seq x y z
N MET A 1 -23.35 11.68 -2.51
CA MET A 1 -24.00 12.55 -3.52
C MET A 1 -23.12 12.89 -4.74
N LYS A 2 -21.79 12.65 -4.76
CA LYS A 2 -20.94 12.90 -5.95
C LYS A 2 -21.09 11.84 -7.06
N MET A 3 -21.34 10.57 -6.71
CA MET A 3 -21.37 9.45 -7.66
C MET A 3 -22.59 9.45 -8.60
N TYR A 4 -23.78 9.78 -8.09
CA TYR A 4 -25.00 9.89 -8.90
C TYR A 4 -24.79 10.79 -10.12
N LYS A 5 -24.18 11.98 -9.91
CA LYS A 5 -23.89 12.92 -10.99
C LYS A 5 -22.87 12.40 -12.01
N LEU A 6 -21.86 11.64 -11.56
CA LEU A 6 -20.88 11.02 -12.47
C LEU A 6 -21.55 9.95 -13.33
N PHE A 7 -22.49 9.19 -12.77
CA PHE A 7 -23.25 8.21 -13.54
C PHE A 7 -24.24 8.87 -14.50
N ASP A 8 -24.90 9.97 -14.12
CA ASP A 8 -25.74 10.73 -15.04
C ASP A 8 -24.94 11.28 -16.24
N GLU A 9 -23.68 11.65 -16.01
CA GLU A 9 -22.81 12.24 -17.04
C GLU A 9 -22.14 11.19 -17.95
N PHE A 10 -21.62 10.11 -17.36
CA PHE A 10 -20.75 9.16 -18.08
C PHE A 10 -21.40 7.79 -18.34
N CYS A 11 -22.57 7.50 -17.75
CA CYS A 11 -23.30 6.25 -17.95
C CYS A 11 -24.82 6.47 -17.76
N PRO A 12 -25.46 7.31 -18.60
CA PRO A 12 -26.86 7.69 -18.42
C PRO A 12 -27.77 6.46 -18.44
N GLY A 13 -28.66 6.35 -17.46
CA GLY A 13 -29.59 5.22 -17.27
C GLY A 13 -29.19 4.23 -16.16
N ILE A 14 -27.91 4.16 -15.78
CA ILE A 14 -27.45 3.20 -14.76
C ILE A 14 -28.05 3.48 -13.37
N ASN A 15 -28.33 4.74 -13.04
CA ASN A 15 -28.94 5.12 -11.77
C ASN A 15 -30.38 4.59 -11.66
N GLU A 16 -31.13 4.59 -12.76
CA GLU A 16 -32.48 4.05 -12.83
C GLU A 16 -32.47 2.52 -12.75
N GLU A 17 -31.50 1.87 -13.41
CA GLU A 17 -31.30 0.42 -13.34
C GLU A 17 -30.98 -0.05 -11.91
N ILE A 18 -30.08 0.66 -11.22
CA ILE A 18 -29.71 0.37 -9.83
C ILE A 18 -30.89 0.62 -8.88
N ALA A 19 -31.69 1.66 -9.12
CA ALA A 19 -32.89 1.93 -8.35
C ALA A 19 -33.92 0.81 -8.53
N GLY A 20 -34.20 0.39 -9.76
CA GLY A 20 -35.11 -0.73 -10.04
C GLY A 20 -34.65 -2.05 -9.42
N PHE A 21 -33.35 -2.33 -9.43
CA PHE A 21 -32.78 -3.49 -8.74
C PHE A 21 -32.94 -3.42 -7.22
N ALA A 22 -32.74 -2.24 -6.63
CA ALA A 22 -32.89 -2.03 -5.19
C ALA A 22 -34.35 -2.18 -4.73
N ASP A 23 -35.28 -1.66 -5.54
CA ASP A 23 -36.73 -1.71 -5.30
C ASP A 23 -37.23 -3.16 -5.33
N GLU A 24 -36.81 -3.96 -6.31
CA GLU A 24 -37.16 -5.39 -6.39
C GLU A 24 -36.67 -6.18 -5.16
N LEU A 25 -35.47 -5.84 -4.66
CA LEU A 25 -34.87 -6.50 -3.50
C LEU A 25 -35.28 -5.89 -2.15
N ASN A 26 -36.14 -4.85 -2.14
CA ASN A 26 -36.54 -4.10 -0.95
C ASN A 26 -35.35 -3.63 -0.08
N ILE A 27 -34.26 -3.20 -0.72
CA ILE A 27 -33.10 -2.65 -0.03
C ILE A 27 -32.94 -1.16 -0.35
N PRO A 28 -32.39 -0.34 0.55
CA PRO A 28 -32.05 1.04 0.21
C PRO A 28 -31.05 1.09 -0.95
N THR A 29 -31.29 1.93 -1.96
CA THR A 29 -30.43 2.05 -3.16
C THR A 29 -28.94 2.30 -2.83
N ILE A 30 -28.67 3.00 -1.72
CA ILE A 30 -27.30 3.25 -1.22
C ILE A 30 -26.56 1.98 -0.79
N GLN A 31 -27.29 0.89 -0.50
CA GLN A 31 -26.75 -0.42 -0.11
C GLN A 31 -26.52 -1.34 -1.30
N VAL A 32 -26.92 -0.95 -2.52
CA VAL A 32 -26.54 -1.71 -3.72
C VAL A 32 -25.02 -1.65 -3.85
N LEU A 33 -24.39 -2.83 -3.86
CA LEU A 33 -22.94 -3.02 -3.82
C LEU A 33 -22.19 -2.19 -4.86
N TYR A 34 -22.83 -1.89 -6.00
CA TYR A 34 -22.29 -1.02 -7.06
C TYR A 34 -21.99 0.41 -6.56
N TYR A 35 -22.84 1.00 -5.70
CA TYR A 35 -22.57 2.30 -5.08
C TYR A 35 -21.48 2.22 -4.01
N ALA A 36 -21.50 1.18 -3.17
CA ALA A 36 -20.52 0.99 -2.11
C ALA A 36 -19.10 0.74 -2.65
N MET A 37 -18.97 -0.05 -3.71
CA MET A 37 -17.70 -0.36 -4.38
C MET A 37 -17.19 0.77 -5.27
N SER A 38 -18.07 1.68 -5.71
CA SER A 38 -17.67 2.87 -6.46
C SER A 38 -17.08 3.97 -5.56
N TYR A 39 -17.26 3.90 -4.23
CA TYR A 39 -16.80 4.92 -3.28
C TYR A 39 -15.73 4.44 -2.28
N LEU A 40 -15.12 3.27 -2.51
CA LEU A 40 -14.00 2.73 -1.73
C LEU A 40 -12.85 2.33 -2.67
N ARG A 41 -11.73 3.05 -2.61
CA ARG A 41 -10.45 2.59 -3.16
C ARG A 41 -9.33 2.87 -2.15
N PRO A 42 -8.98 1.91 -1.27
CA PRO A 42 -7.61 1.86 -0.78
C PRO A 42 -6.70 1.69 -2.00
N GLY A 43 -5.88 2.70 -2.27
CA GLY A 43 -4.97 2.76 -3.40
C GLY A 43 -3.56 3.08 -2.90
N CYS A 44 -2.57 2.49 -3.53
CA CYS A 44 -1.23 3.04 -3.49
C CYS A 44 -0.59 2.70 -4.82
N SER A 45 -0.32 3.76 -5.57
CA SER A 45 0.43 3.74 -6.79
C SER A 45 1.90 3.90 -6.45
N GLN A 46 2.73 3.12 -7.13
CA GLN A 46 4.16 3.29 -7.11
C GLN A 46 4.67 3.27 -8.54
N MET A 47 5.74 4.01 -8.79
CA MET A 47 6.43 4.02 -10.07
C MET A 47 7.92 4.04 -9.85
N THR A 48 8.64 3.35 -10.74
CA THR A 48 10.09 3.41 -10.81
C THR A 48 10.49 3.86 -12.21
N VAL A 49 11.35 4.87 -12.30
CA VAL A 49 11.94 5.33 -13.56
C VAL A 49 13.38 4.85 -13.61
N LEU A 50 13.70 4.06 -14.63
CA LEU A 50 15.05 3.53 -14.82
C LEU A 50 16.06 4.66 -15.06
N PRO A 51 17.33 4.50 -14.64
CA PRO A 51 18.40 5.47 -14.88
C PRO A 51 18.47 5.95 -16.33
N SER A 52 18.32 5.02 -17.29
CA SER A 52 18.33 5.29 -18.74
C SER A 52 17.20 6.22 -19.22
N LYS A 53 16.17 6.43 -18.42
CA LYS A 53 15.02 7.30 -18.70
C LYS A 53 15.07 8.61 -17.89
N THR A 54 16.18 8.92 -17.22
CA THR A 54 16.36 10.12 -16.40
C THR A 54 17.53 10.96 -16.87
N LYS A 55 17.44 12.29 -16.76
CA LYS A 55 18.51 13.21 -17.20
C LYS A 55 19.77 13.11 -16.34
N ASN A 56 19.64 12.73 -15.07
CA ASN A 56 20.75 12.64 -14.11
C ASN A 56 21.31 11.21 -13.95
N GLY A 57 20.77 10.23 -14.69
CA GLY A 57 21.21 8.83 -14.60
C GLY A 57 20.90 8.15 -13.25
N HIS A 58 19.97 8.69 -12.46
CA HIS A 58 19.54 8.09 -11.20
C HIS A 58 18.20 7.39 -11.35
N THR A 59 18.01 6.28 -10.63
CA THR A 59 16.68 5.67 -10.48
C THR A 59 15.78 6.62 -9.69
N LEU A 60 14.56 6.87 -10.17
CA LEU A 60 13.55 7.59 -9.40
C LEU A 60 12.50 6.60 -8.90
N LEU A 61 12.17 6.68 -7.61
CA LEU A 61 11.06 5.95 -7.00
C LEU A 61 10.02 6.97 -6.54
N GLY A 62 8.78 6.81 -7.01
CA GLY A 62 7.65 7.63 -6.59
C GLY A 62 6.54 6.76 -6.01
N ARG A 63 5.91 7.22 -4.93
CA ARG A 63 4.78 6.55 -4.28
C ARG A 63 3.77 7.59 -3.79
N ASN A 64 2.48 7.27 -3.89
CA ASN A 64 1.42 7.98 -3.17
C ASN A 64 0.81 7.10 -2.06
N TYR A 65 0.23 7.77 -1.07
CA TYR A 65 -0.51 7.18 0.05
C TYR A 65 -1.98 7.59 -0.09
N ASP A 66 -2.88 6.62 -0.30
CA ASP A 66 -4.33 6.87 -0.31
C ASP A 66 -4.98 6.33 0.97
N PHE A 67 -4.50 6.82 2.12
CA PHE A 67 -5.04 6.53 3.46
C PHE A 67 -5.66 7.78 4.11
N ASP A 68 -6.57 7.55 5.06
CA ASP A 68 -7.14 8.59 5.92
C ASP A 68 -6.03 9.15 6.85
N ASP A 69 -5.99 10.47 7.03
CA ASP A 69 -4.97 11.16 7.82
C ASP A 69 -4.97 10.72 9.30
N LYS A 70 -6.08 10.18 9.79
CA LYS A 70 -6.19 9.63 11.15
C LYS A 70 -5.57 8.25 11.31
N MET A 71 -5.29 7.56 10.21
CA MET A 71 -4.70 6.21 10.22
C MET A 71 -3.18 6.22 10.04
N GLU A 72 -2.60 7.37 9.67
CA GLU A 72 -1.18 7.52 9.38
C GLU A 72 -0.47 8.35 10.45
N GLU A 73 0.77 7.98 10.79
CA GLU A 73 1.56 8.71 11.79
C GLU A 73 2.07 10.06 11.28
N MET A 74 1.95 10.30 9.97
CA MET A 74 2.41 11.52 9.27
C MET A 74 3.84 11.90 9.64
N THR A 75 4.67 10.89 9.94
CA THR A 75 6.00 11.08 10.50
C THR A 75 7.02 10.51 9.54
N PHE A 76 7.91 11.38 9.08
CA PHE A 76 9.06 11.04 8.26
C PHE A 76 10.33 11.24 9.09
N SER A 77 11.15 10.19 9.21
CA SER A 77 12.27 10.22 10.17
C SER A 77 13.51 9.53 9.63
N THR A 78 14.66 10.04 10.04
CA THR A 78 15.96 9.38 9.85
C THR A 78 16.31 8.60 11.12
N THR A 79 16.75 7.36 10.96
CA THR A 79 17.19 6.50 12.07
C THR A 79 18.62 6.04 11.81
N ARG A 80 19.48 6.15 12.82
CA ARG A 80 20.88 5.69 12.81
C ARG A 80 21.11 4.80 14.02
N ILE A 81 21.25 3.49 13.79
CA ILE A 81 21.47 2.49 14.84
C ILE A 81 22.90 1.98 14.69
N LYS A 82 23.64 1.88 15.81
CA LYS A 82 25.01 1.35 15.78
C LYS A 82 25.03 -0.05 15.17
N GLY A 83 25.84 -0.25 14.13
CA GLY A 83 25.99 -1.53 13.44
C GLY A 83 24.88 -1.87 12.43
N LYS A 84 24.03 -0.90 12.07
CA LYS A 84 23.02 -1.02 11.01
C LYS A 84 23.14 0.14 10.03
N TYR A 85 22.61 -0.05 8.83
CA TYR A 85 22.59 1.01 7.84
C TYR A 85 21.69 2.17 8.29
N ALA A 86 22.17 3.39 8.15
CA ALA A 86 21.37 4.59 8.33
C ALA A 86 20.26 4.63 7.28
N ARG A 87 19.05 4.99 7.71
CA ARG A 87 17.86 5.00 6.85
C ARG A 87 16.94 6.17 7.12
N ILE A 88 16.19 6.58 6.11
CA ILE A 88 15.14 7.59 6.18
C ILE A 88 13.84 7.00 5.59
N GLY A 89 12.67 7.36 6.13
CA GLY A 89 11.39 6.86 5.63
C GLY A 89 10.19 7.20 6.52
N SER A 90 8.99 6.85 6.04
CA SER A 90 7.73 6.96 6.77
C SER A 90 7.65 5.96 7.93
N SER A 91 7.16 6.41 9.09
CA SER A 91 6.97 5.53 10.24
C SER A 91 5.59 4.87 10.29
N ILE A 92 5.58 3.62 10.75
CA ILE A 92 4.39 2.84 11.07
C ILE A 92 4.59 2.24 12.46
N MET A 93 3.64 2.47 13.36
CA MET A 93 3.64 2.03 14.76
C MET A 93 4.98 2.32 15.45
N GLN A 94 5.50 3.54 15.28
CA GLN A 94 6.76 4.07 15.81
C GLN A 94 8.05 3.37 15.35
N PHE A 95 8.05 2.04 15.20
CA PHE A 95 9.23 1.20 14.96
C PHE A 95 9.27 0.56 13.57
N GLY A 96 8.13 0.30 12.93
CA GLY A 96 8.04 -0.28 11.58
C GLY A 96 8.11 0.79 10.49
N ARG A 97 8.53 0.47 9.27
CA ARG A 97 8.64 1.44 8.15
C ARG A 97 7.66 1.14 7.03
N GLY A 98 6.99 2.16 6.50
CA GLY A 98 6.09 2.03 5.34
C GLY A 98 6.82 2.07 3.99
N ASP A 99 7.85 2.90 3.92
CA ASP A 99 8.79 3.05 2.81
C ASP A 99 10.12 3.58 3.34
N GLY A 100 11.12 3.71 2.47
CA GLY A 100 12.28 4.53 2.75
C GLY A 100 13.45 4.30 1.83
N MET A 101 14.56 4.94 2.17
CA MET A 101 15.86 4.76 1.53
C MET A 101 16.97 4.68 2.58
N ASN A 102 17.99 3.85 2.33
CA ASN A 102 19.16 3.76 3.21
C ASN A 102 20.40 4.47 2.63
N GLU A 103 21.47 4.52 3.41
CA GLU A 103 22.71 5.22 3.06
C GLU A 103 23.48 4.63 1.86
N HIS A 104 23.09 3.43 1.41
CA HIS A 104 23.62 2.82 0.20
C HIS A 104 22.79 3.14 -1.06
N GLY A 105 21.69 3.88 -0.91
CA GLY A 105 20.80 4.24 -2.00
C GLY A 105 19.75 3.17 -2.33
N LEU A 106 19.66 2.09 -1.53
CA LEU A 106 18.56 1.14 -1.64
C LEU A 106 17.28 1.79 -1.15
N ALA A 107 16.28 1.88 -2.03
CA ALA A 107 14.96 2.39 -1.72
C ALA A 107 13.92 1.25 -1.77
N VAL A 108 12.99 1.27 -0.82
CA VAL A 108 11.95 0.24 -0.67
C VAL A 108 10.61 0.94 -0.50
N SER A 109 9.60 0.47 -1.24
CA SER A 109 8.22 0.88 -1.04
C SER A 109 7.29 -0.32 -1.22
N GLN A 110 6.08 -0.22 -0.68
CA GLN A 110 5.10 -1.30 -0.70
C GLN A 110 3.84 -0.84 -1.43
N THR A 111 3.16 -1.79 -2.06
CA THR A 111 1.78 -1.60 -2.51
C THR A 111 0.89 -2.65 -1.85
N SER A 112 -0.32 -2.26 -1.51
CA SER A 112 -1.34 -3.13 -0.94
C SER A 112 -2.06 -3.82 -2.09
N ALA A 113 -1.92 -5.15 -2.15
CA ALA A 113 -2.68 -5.98 -3.07
C ALA A 113 -3.57 -6.92 -2.26
N GLY A 114 -4.89 -6.77 -2.38
CA GLY A 114 -5.88 -7.64 -1.74
C GLY A 114 -6.31 -7.22 -0.34
N LEU A 115 -6.95 -8.15 0.37
CA LEU A 115 -7.46 -7.92 1.73
C LEU A 115 -6.31 -7.81 2.74
N PRO A 116 -6.42 -6.94 3.75
CA PRO A 116 -5.40 -6.83 4.77
C PRO A 116 -5.29 -8.13 5.57
N VAL A 117 -4.07 -8.50 5.97
CA VAL A 117 -3.80 -9.68 6.79
C VAL A 117 -3.47 -9.26 8.21
N GLY A 118 -4.24 -9.72 9.19
CA GLY A 118 -4.07 -9.31 10.58
C GLY A 118 -5.11 -9.89 11.52
N ASN A 119 -4.99 -9.53 12.80
CA ASN A 119 -5.89 -9.99 13.87
C ASN A 119 -6.92 -8.90 14.21
N PHE A 120 -7.70 -8.46 13.23
CA PHE A 120 -8.77 -7.48 13.41
C PHE A 120 -9.99 -7.80 12.55
N GLU A 121 -11.13 -7.21 12.91
CA GLU A 121 -12.39 -7.40 12.19
C GLU A 121 -12.18 -7.00 10.72
N PHE A 122 -12.60 -7.85 9.77
CA PHE A 122 -12.42 -7.70 8.31
C PHE A 122 -11.04 -8.06 7.72
N ALA A 123 -10.05 -8.45 8.53
CA ALA A 123 -8.77 -8.95 8.02
C ALA A 123 -8.78 -10.45 7.75
N VAL A 124 -8.01 -10.88 6.75
CA VAL A 124 -7.66 -12.29 6.56
C VAL A 124 -6.71 -12.70 7.67
N LYS A 125 -6.97 -13.82 8.34
CA LYS A 125 -6.04 -14.33 9.35
C LYS A 125 -4.72 -14.77 8.69
N PRO A 126 -3.57 -14.48 9.30
CA PRO A 126 -2.29 -14.90 8.74
C PRO A 126 -2.22 -16.43 8.67
N ALA A 127 -1.84 -16.96 7.50
CA ALA A 127 -1.72 -18.41 7.29
C ALA A 127 -0.53 -19.02 8.06
N ILE A 128 0.46 -18.21 8.40
CA ILE A 128 1.64 -18.58 9.18
C ILE A 128 1.90 -17.54 10.27
N VAL A 129 2.65 -17.92 11.29
CA VAL A 129 3.29 -16.94 12.18
C VAL A 129 4.42 -16.27 11.39
N GLY A 130 4.22 -15.02 10.99
CA GLY A 130 5.15 -14.32 10.11
C GLY A 130 5.15 -12.81 10.28
N LEU A 131 6.12 -12.19 9.62
CA LEU A 131 6.39 -10.77 9.65
C LEU A 131 5.42 -10.01 8.73
N GLN A 132 5.02 -8.84 9.20
CA GLN A 132 4.21 -7.88 8.46
C GLN A 132 5.12 -6.93 7.67
N PHE A 133 4.58 -6.27 6.63
CA PHE A 133 5.40 -5.47 5.69
C PHE A 133 6.26 -4.43 6.41
N TRP A 134 5.74 -3.77 7.45
CA TRP A 134 6.49 -2.72 8.14
C TRP A 134 7.75 -3.23 8.85
N ALA A 135 7.74 -4.50 9.27
CA ALA A 135 8.91 -5.16 9.84
C ALA A 135 9.88 -5.63 8.75
N VAL A 136 9.34 -6.12 7.62
CA VAL A 136 10.14 -6.54 6.47
C VAL A 136 10.88 -5.36 5.85
N ILE A 137 10.19 -4.27 5.52
CA ILE A 137 10.78 -3.06 4.92
C ILE A 137 11.86 -2.48 5.83
N ARG A 138 11.56 -2.38 7.13
CA ARG A 138 12.56 -1.97 8.13
C ARG A 138 13.80 -2.88 8.07
N SER A 139 13.62 -4.19 8.10
CA SER A 139 14.73 -5.14 8.08
C SER A 139 15.56 -5.02 6.82
N VAL A 140 14.95 -4.85 5.65
CA VAL A 140 15.67 -4.66 4.39
C VAL A 140 16.50 -3.38 4.44
N LEU A 141 15.89 -2.24 4.81
CA LEU A 141 16.59 -0.97 4.87
C LEU A 141 17.78 -0.98 5.86
N GLU A 142 17.69 -1.75 6.95
CA GLU A 142 18.73 -1.84 7.98
C GLU A 142 19.88 -2.81 7.66
N ASN A 143 19.67 -3.79 6.78
CA ASN A 143 20.59 -4.92 6.60
C ASN A 143 21.00 -5.20 5.15
N CYS A 144 20.33 -4.62 4.15
CA CYS A 144 20.62 -4.85 2.73
C CYS A 144 21.19 -3.59 2.08
N LYS A 145 22.26 -3.75 1.31
CA LYS A 145 22.94 -2.68 0.58
C LYS A 145 22.26 -2.39 -0.75
N ASP A 146 21.76 -3.42 -1.42
CA ASP A 146 21.21 -3.35 -2.78
C ASP A 146 20.02 -4.31 -2.97
N VAL A 147 19.47 -4.31 -4.19
CA VAL A 147 18.27 -5.07 -4.56
C VAL A 147 18.51 -6.58 -4.48
N ASP A 148 19.70 -7.04 -4.85
CA ASP A 148 20.03 -8.47 -4.83
C ASP A 148 20.06 -8.98 -3.39
N GLU A 149 20.73 -8.25 -2.48
CA GLU A 149 20.70 -8.55 -1.06
C GLU A 149 19.27 -8.54 -0.51
N ALA A 150 18.44 -7.55 -0.87
CA ALA A 150 17.06 -7.45 -0.43
C ALA A 150 16.20 -8.66 -0.86
N ILE A 151 16.36 -9.13 -2.10
CA ILE A 151 15.66 -10.32 -2.61
C ILE A 151 16.12 -11.57 -1.86
N GLN A 152 17.42 -11.75 -1.63
CA GLN A 152 17.91 -12.92 -0.89
C GLN A 152 17.48 -12.89 0.58
N TRP A 153 17.48 -11.71 1.20
CA TRP A 153 17.07 -11.51 2.58
C TRP A 153 15.60 -11.87 2.77
N THR A 154 14.72 -11.34 1.92
CA THR A 154 13.26 -11.56 2.03
C THR A 154 12.84 -13.00 1.76
N LYS A 155 13.56 -13.75 0.89
CA LYS A 155 13.33 -15.19 0.68
C LYS A 155 13.53 -16.05 1.92
N GLN A 156 14.33 -15.59 2.89
CA GLN A 156 14.62 -16.31 4.13
C GLN A 156 13.65 -15.94 5.27
N MET A 157 12.81 -14.92 5.08
CA MET A 157 11.93 -14.40 6.13
C MET A 157 10.60 -15.15 6.15
N PRO A 158 10.07 -15.51 7.33
CA PRO A 158 8.70 -15.96 7.46
C PRO A 158 7.79 -14.74 7.33
N ILE A 159 7.15 -14.54 6.18
CA ILE A 159 6.33 -13.36 5.88
C ILE A 159 4.85 -13.75 5.91
N ALA A 160 4.06 -13.05 6.71
CA ALA A 160 2.64 -13.36 6.90
C ALA A 160 1.72 -12.80 5.81
N ILE A 161 2.26 -12.00 4.89
CA ILE A 161 1.55 -11.32 3.80
C ILE A 161 2.09 -11.75 2.43
N ILE A 162 1.32 -11.52 1.38
CA ILE A 162 1.81 -11.70 0.01
C ILE A 162 2.80 -10.55 -0.29
N LEU A 163 4.04 -10.90 -0.60
CA LEU A 163 5.09 -9.98 -1.02
C LEU A 163 5.62 -10.43 -2.37
N THR A 164 5.41 -9.62 -3.40
CA THR A 164 6.02 -9.80 -4.72
C THR A 164 7.13 -8.77 -4.89
N CYS A 165 8.38 -9.23 -4.97
CA CYS A 165 9.50 -8.39 -5.37
C CYS A 165 9.54 -8.37 -6.90
N TRP A 166 9.35 -7.21 -7.52
CA TRP A 166 9.52 -6.98 -8.96
C TRP A 166 10.85 -6.29 -9.24
#